data_AF-A0A972JV05-F1
#
_entry.id   AF-A0A972JV05-F1
#
_cell.length_a   1.000
_cell.length_b   1.000
_cell.length_c   1.000
_cell.angle_alpha   90.00
_cell.angle_beta   90.00
_cell.angle_gamma   90.00
#
_symmetry.space_group_name_H-M   'P 1'
#
loop_
_entity.id
_entity.type
_entity.pdbx_description
1 polymer ?
#
loop_
_entity_poly.entity_id
_entity_poly.type
_entity_poly.pdbx_seq_one_letter_code
_entity_poly.pdbx_strand_id
1 'polypeptide(L)' 'MPLYIYTCAICDIDIEELRSSEMADWPPVECPICHDLCPRTPGTFHVQRQKLPSTPTNSTRPTTTIHGTNCDCCRPLRRR' A
#
# COMPACT_ATOMS: atom_id res chain seq x y z
N MET A 1 19.94 -10.91 12.16
CA MET A 1 20.09 -11.45 10.79
C MET A 1 18.95 -10.87 9.95
N PRO A 2 19.20 -10.42 8.71
CA PRO A 2 18.17 -9.82 7.86
C PRO A 2 17.13 -10.84 7.38
N LEU A 3 15.92 -10.35 7.09
CA LEU A 3 14.82 -11.10 6.49
C LEU A 3 14.83 -10.89 4.98
N TYR A 4 14.69 -11.97 4.21
CA TYR A 4 14.61 -11.95 2.75
C TYR A 4 13.30 -12.57 2.29
N ILE A 5 12.81 -12.10 1.13
CA ILE A 5 11.58 -12.57 0.49
C ILE A 5 11.94 -13.22 -0.85
N TYR A 6 11.39 -14.40 -1.08
CA TYR A 6 11.54 -15.18 -2.32
C TYR A 6 10.15 -15.49 -2.85
N THR A 7 9.92 -15.25 -4.13
CA THR A 7 8.58 -15.45 -4.73
C THR A 7 8.62 -16.68 -5.63
N CYS A 8 7.68 -17.60 -5.43
CA CYS A 8 7.52 -18.77 -6.29
C CYS A 8 6.73 -18.41 -7.54
N ALA A 9 7.31 -18.58 -8.74
CA ALA A 9 6.63 -18.29 -10.01
C ALA A 9 5.47 -19.27 -10.34
N ILE A 10 5.44 -20.44 -9.70
CA ILE A 10 4.40 -21.46 -9.93
C ILE A 10 3.24 -21.27 -8.96
N CYS A 11 3.54 -21.15 -7.67
CA CYS A 11 2.54 -21.09 -6.62
C CYS A 11 2.08 -19.67 -6.27
N ASP A 12 2.79 -18.65 -6.76
CA ASP A 12 2.53 -17.23 -6.47
C ASP A 12 2.48 -16.95 -4.95
N ILE A 13 3.40 -17.58 -4.22
CA ILE A 13 3.57 -17.39 -2.78
C ILE A 13 4.89 -16.69 -2.49
N ASP A 14 4.88 -15.94 -1.39
CA ASP A 14 6.07 -15.33 -0.82
C ASP A 14 6.61 -16.19 0.33
N ILE A 15 7.91 -16.46 0.28
CA ILE A 15 8.65 -17.21 1.29
C ILE A 15 9.56 -16.24 2.02
N GLU A 16 9.36 -16.11 3.33
CA GLU A 16 10.13 -15.24 4.20
C GLU A 16 11.18 -16.05 4.97
N GLU A 17 12.47 -15.72 4.81
CA GLU A 17 13.55 -16.45 5.47
C GLU A 17 14.61 -15.54 6.08
N LEU A 18 15.04 -15.86 7.31
CA LEU A 18 16.12 -15.19 8.01
C LEU A 18 17.47 -15.79 7.57
N ARG A 19 18.25 -15.06 6.80
CA ARG A 19 19.56 -15.54 6.28
C ARG A 19 20.66 -14.52 6.51
N SER A 20 21.91 -14.95 6.42
CA SER A 20 23.05 -14.03 6.31
C SER A 20 23.02 -13.36 4.93
N SER A 21 23.63 -12.19 4.81
CA SER A 21 23.69 -11.46 3.53
C SER A 21 24.45 -12.22 2.44
N GLU A 22 25.40 -13.06 2.83
CA GLU A 22 26.18 -13.91 1.93
C GLU A 22 25.34 -15.02 1.28
N MET A 23 24.23 -15.40 1.92
CA MET A 23 23.35 -16.48 1.50
C MET A 23 22.03 -15.99 0.90
N ALA A 24 21.86 -14.68 0.74
CA ALA A 24 20.60 -14.09 0.29
C ALA A 24 20.25 -14.43 -1.16
N ASP A 25 21.25 -14.58 -2.01
CA ASP A 25 21.04 -14.86 -3.44
C ASP A 25 21.34 -16.33 -3.80
N TRP A 26 22.17 -17.01 -3.00
CA TRP A 26 22.54 -18.41 -3.22
C TRP A 26 22.80 -19.16 -1.91
N PRO A 27 22.31 -20.40 -1.75
CA PRO A 27 21.41 -21.14 -2.66
C PRO A 27 19.98 -20.59 -2.67
N PRO A 28 19.24 -20.70 -3.81
CA PRO A 28 17.83 -20.36 -3.89
C PRO A 28 17.00 -21.20 -2.93
N VAL A 29 15.85 -20.65 -2.52
CA VAL A 29 14.96 -21.28 -1.54
C VAL A 29 14.01 -22.23 -2.24
N GLU A 30 13.77 -23.39 -1.66
CA GLU A 30 12.83 -24.37 -2.21
C GLU A 30 11.39 -24.04 -1.80
N CYS A 31 10.46 -24.04 -2.75
CA CYS A 31 9.05 -23.83 -2.48
C CYS A 31 8.45 -25.00 -1.69
N PRO A 32 7.79 -24.79 -0.53
CA PRO A 32 7.20 -25.86 0.26
C PRO A 32 5.96 -26.52 -0.39
N ILE A 33 5.46 -25.99 -1.50
CA ILE A 33 4.27 -26.50 -2.20
C ILE A 33 4.68 -27.29 -3.45
N CYS A 34 5.45 -26.66 -4.36
CA CYS A 34 5.81 -27.27 -5.64
C CYS A 34 7.25 -27.79 -5.69
N HIS A 35 8.05 -27.58 -4.64
CA HIS A 35 9.45 -28.00 -4.55
C HIS A 35 10.37 -27.42 -5.64
N ASP A 36 9.94 -26.34 -6.30
CA ASP A 36 10.75 -25.63 -7.28
C ASP A 36 11.63 -24.55 -6.62
N LEU A 37 12.67 -24.11 -7.32
CA LEU A 37 13.63 -23.14 -6.82
C LEU A 37 13.10 -21.70 -6.98
N CYS A 38 12.91 -21.02 -5.86
CA CYS A 38 12.47 -19.63 -5.79
C CYS A 38 13.69 -18.68 -5.74
N PRO A 39 13.90 -17.83 -6.76
CA PRO A 39 14.90 -16.78 -6.70
C PRO A 39 14.47 -15.68 -5.73
N ARG A 40 15.44 -14.91 -5.24
CA ARG A 40 15.16 -13.76 -4.37
C ARG A 40 14.48 -12.66 -5.17
N THR A 41 13.38 -12.15 -4.63
CA THR A 41 12.69 -10.99 -5.20
C THR A 41 13.27 -9.72 -4.58
N PRO A 42 13.82 -8.78 -5.38
CA PRO A 42 14.26 -7.51 -4.83
C PRO A 42 13.04 -6.78 -4.27
N GLY A 43 13.05 -6.48 -2.97
CA GLY A 43 11.94 -5.79 -2.30
C GLY A 43 11.66 -4.45 -2.97
N THR A 44 10.50 -4.34 -3.63
CA THR A 44 10.05 -3.07 -4.21
C THR A 44 9.44 -2.22 -3.10
N PHE A 45 10.24 -1.42 -2.43
CA PHE A 45 9.72 -0.41 -1.53
C PHE A 45 9.26 0.80 -2.35
N HIS A 46 7.96 1.08 -2.36
CA HIS A 46 7.44 2.36 -2.85
C HIS A 46 7.79 3.44 -1.83
N VAL A 47 8.88 4.19 -2.07
CA VAL A 47 9.08 5.46 -1.35
C VAL A 47 8.03 6.43 -1.87
N GLN A 48 6.91 6.53 -1.16
CA GLN A 48 6.00 7.64 -1.36
C GLN A 48 6.75 8.90 -0.90
N ARG A 49 7.44 9.58 -1.83
CA ARG A 49 8.01 10.90 -1.57
C ARG A 49 6.85 11.75 -1.08
N GLN A 50 6.85 12.05 0.22
CA GLN A 50 5.99 13.09 0.76
C GLN A 50 6.38 14.36 0.01
N LYS A 51 5.53 14.75 -0.95
CA LYS A 51 5.56 16.07 -1.54
C LYS A 51 5.52 16.99 -0.32
N LEU A 52 6.59 17.78 -0.10
CA LEU A 52 6.58 18.82 0.93
C LEU A 52 5.23 19.53 0.83
N PRO A 53 4.55 19.83 1.95
CA PRO A 53 3.28 20.51 1.91
C PRO A 53 3.49 21.84 1.18
N SER A 54 3.11 21.87 -0.10
CA SER A 54 2.75 23.10 -0.76
C SER A 54 1.61 23.65 0.08
N THR A 55 1.89 24.74 0.77
CA THR A 55 0.98 25.63 1.51
C THR A 55 -0.51 25.35 1.25
N PRO A 56 -1.34 25.26 2.29
CA PRO A 56 -2.75 24.93 2.13
C PRO A 56 -3.43 25.99 1.28
N THR A 57 -3.70 25.66 0.02
CA THR A 57 -4.56 26.49 -0.81
C THR A 57 -5.87 25.74 -0.96
N ASN A 58 -6.81 26.14 -0.11
CA ASN A 58 -8.25 25.97 -0.22
C ASN A 58 -8.79 24.56 -0.47
N SER A 59 -9.25 23.98 0.64
CA SER A 59 -10.49 23.20 0.78
C SER A 59 -11.29 23.05 -0.53
N THR A 60 -11.24 21.86 -1.12
CA THR A 60 -12.18 21.46 -2.17
C THR A 60 -13.55 21.36 -1.52
N ARG A 61 -14.30 22.46 -1.64
CA ARG A 61 -15.68 22.64 -1.27
C ARG A 61 -16.50 21.42 -1.73
N PRO A 62 -17.32 20.78 -0.88
CA PRO A 62 -18.31 19.84 -1.37
C PRO A 62 -19.17 20.57 -2.40
N THR A 63 -19.41 19.93 -3.54
CA THR A 63 -20.21 20.44 -4.65
C THR A 63 -21.54 20.92 -4.09
N THR A 64 -21.68 22.24 -3.89
CA THR A 64 -22.91 22.81 -3.38
C THR A 64 -23.93 22.73 -4.49
N THR A 65 -24.81 21.72 -4.42
CA THR A 65 -26.10 21.77 -5.09
C THR A 65 -26.74 23.12 -4.72
N ILE A 66 -26.96 23.98 -5.72
CA ILE A 66 -27.51 25.31 -5.50
C ILE A 66 -28.97 25.15 -5.10
N HIS A 67 -29.20 25.14 -3.80
CA HIS A 67 -30.53 25.24 -3.24
C HIS A 67 -30.96 26.72 -3.27
N GLY A 68 -32.21 26.98 -3.65
CA GLY A 68 -32.81 28.30 -3.45
C GLY A 68 -32.76 28.70 -1.98
N THR A 69 -32.80 30.00 -1.70
CA THR A 69 -32.64 30.61 -0.36
C THR A 69 -33.63 30.14 0.72
N ASN A 70 -34.56 29.22 0.40
CA ASN A 70 -35.54 28.62 1.31
C ASN A 70 -35.77 27.12 1.00
N CYS A 71 -34.72 26.30 0.84
CA CYS A 71 -34.95 24.86 0.69
C CYS A 71 -35.16 24.18 2.06
N ASP A 72 -36.08 23.22 2.10
CA ASP A 72 -36.39 22.45 3.31
C ASP A 72 -35.21 21.58 3.77
N CYS A 73 -34.29 21.22 2.88
CA CYS A 73 -33.08 20.45 3.22
C CYS A 73 -32.05 21.25 4.04
N CYS A 74 -31.98 22.57 3.85
CA CYS A 74 -30.99 23.45 4.49
C CYS A 74 -31.58 24.34 5.57
N ARG A 75 -32.92 24.28 5.78
CA ARG A 75 -33.57 25.05 6.84
C ARG A 75 -33.12 24.49 8.19
N PRO A 76 -32.48 25.29 9.06
CA PRO A 76 -32.12 24.81 10.39
C PRO A 76 -33.39 24.47 11.15
N LEU A 77 -33.58 23.18 11.43
CA LEU A 77 -34.67 22.68 12.25
C LEU A 77 -34.46 23.25 13.66
N ARG A 78 -35.18 24.33 13.99
CA ARG A 78 -35.26 24.80 15.37
C ARG A 78 -35.92 23.69 16.18
N ARG A 79 -35.12 22.87 16.87
CA ARG A 79 -35.59 22.02 17.95
C ARG A 79 -36.14 22.96 19.03
N ARG A 80 -37.46 22.93 19.24
CA ARG A 80 -38.10 23.47 20.44
C ARG A 80 -37.92 22.46 21.57
#